data_AF-A0A8T4U764-F1
#
_entry.id   AF-A0A8T4U764-F1
#
_cell.length_a   1.000
_cell.length_b   1.000
_cell.length_c   1.000
_cell.angle_alpha   90.00
_cell.angle_beta   90.00
_cell.angle_gamma   90.00
#
_symmetry.space_group_name_H-M   'P 1'
#
loop_
_entity.id
_entity.type
_entity.pdbx_description
1 polymer ?
#
loop_
_entity_poly.entity_id
_entity_poly.type
_entity_poly.pdbx_seq_one_letter_code
_entity_poly.pdbx_strand_id
1 'polypeptide(L)'
;MAKPIKKYRSGQLEAAIWENDREVNGNIVSFKTVSLRKSWHDKEKNIWRDSTIQLRRNDIQRVLVVLQKVQEDLLLAQEGEGDDEDE
;
A
#
# COMPACT_ATOMS: atom_id res chain seq x y z
N MET A 1 -10.65 -6.85 -18.67
CA MET A 1 -10.01 -6.29 -17.47
C MET A 1 -8.52 -6.21 -17.72
N ALA A 2 -7.89 -5.05 -17.53
CA ALA A 2 -6.45 -4.90 -17.74
C ALA A 2 -5.69 -5.87 -16.81
N LYS A 3 -4.73 -6.62 -17.34
CA LYS A 3 -3.89 -7.52 -16.54
C LYS A 3 -2.78 -6.70 -15.89
N PRO A 4 -2.44 -6.92 -14.61
CA PRO A 4 -1.31 -6.24 -14.00
C PRO A 4 -0.03 -6.67 -14.70
N ILE A 5 0.83 -5.71 -15.01
CA ILE A 5 2.15 -5.91 -15.63
C ILE A 5 3.02 -6.73 -14.68
N LYS A 6 2.99 -6.38 -13.39
CA LYS A 6 3.80 -7.01 -12.36
C LYS A 6 3.16 -6.86 -10.99
N LYS A 7 3.42 -7.83 -10.12
CA LYS A 7 2.98 -7.84 -8.73
C LYS A 7 4.16 -8.09 -7.79
N TYR A 8 4.06 -7.53 -6.60
CA TYR A 8 4.96 -7.75 -5.47
C TYR A 8 4.11 -8.03 -4.23
N ARG A 9 4.54 -8.98 -3.40
CA ARG A 9 3.78 -9.37 -2.19
C ARG A 9 4.72 -9.53 -1.01
N SER A 10 4.29 -9.03 0.13
CA SER A 10 4.92 -9.27 1.44
C SER A 10 3.80 -9.54 2.46
N GLY A 11 3.64 -10.82 2.82
CA GLY A 11 2.57 -11.28 3.71
C GLY A 11 1.18 -10.87 3.23
N GLN A 12 0.52 -10.02 4.03
CA GLN A 12 -0.83 -9.49 3.79
C GLN A 12 -0.87 -8.31 2.82
N LEU A 13 0.27 -7.72 2.47
CA LEU A 13 0.38 -6.59 1.55
C LEU A 13 0.74 -7.06 0.14
N GLU A 14 0.03 -6.54 -0.86
CA GLU A 14 0.30 -6.76 -2.30
C GLU A 14 0.31 -5.41 -3.04
N ALA A 15 1.35 -5.16 -3.82
CA ALA A 15 1.41 -4.05 -4.77
C ALA A 15 1.38 -4.57 -6.20
N ALA A 16 0.55 -3.99 -7.07
CA ALA A 16 0.46 -4.34 -8.48
C ALA A 16 0.62 -3.11 -9.37
N ILE A 17 1.38 -3.25 -10.46
CA ILE A 17 1.58 -2.22 -11.48
C ILE A 17 0.65 -2.52 -12.65
N TRP A 18 -0.09 -1.51 -13.09
CA TRP A 18 -1.06 -1.59 -14.18
C TRP A 18 -0.65 -0.66 -15.31
N GLU A 19 -0.87 -1.11 -16.55
CA GLU A 19 -0.82 -0.27 -17.74
C GLU A 19 -2.25 0.10 -18.11
N ASN A 20 -2.49 1.39 -18.29
CA ASN A 20 -3.80 1.90 -18.67
C ASN A 20 -3.62 2.87 -19.82
N ASP A 21 -4.59 2.85 -20.73
CA ASP A 21 -4.62 3.78 -21.85
C ASP A 21 -5.78 4.77 -21.62
N ARG A 22 -5.54 6.03 -21.98
CA ARG A 22 -6.57 7.06 -22.00
C ARG A 22 -6.46 7.85 -23.27
N GLU A 23 -7.59 8.03 -23.94
CA GLU A 23 -7.69 8.94 -25.07
C GLU A 23 -7.73 10.39 -24.58
N VAL A 24 -6.86 11.22 -25.12
CA VAL A 24 -6.79 12.67 -24.86
C VAL A 24 -6.59 13.36 -26.21
N ASN A 25 -7.58 14.16 -26.62
CA ASN A 25 -7.56 14.92 -27.88
C ASN A 25 -7.30 14.04 -29.12
N GLY A 26 -7.93 12.86 -29.19
CA GLY A 26 -7.76 11.90 -30.30
C GLY A 26 -6.46 11.11 -30.28
N ASN A 27 -5.58 11.35 -29.29
CA ASN A 27 -4.35 10.58 -29.09
C ASN A 27 -4.52 9.60 -27.92
N ILE A 28 -4.08 8.36 -28.11
CA ILE A 28 -4.01 7.37 -27.03
C ILE A 28 -2.74 7.62 -26.23
N VAL A 29 -2.89 7.96 -24.96
CA VAL A 29 -1.80 8.13 -24.00
C VAL A 29 -1.81 6.96 -23.02
N SER A 30 -0.74 6.19 -22.99
CA SER A 30 -0.53 5.13 -22.00
C SER A 30 0.08 5.69 -20.72
N PHE A 31 -0.42 5.24 -19.57
CA PHE A 31 0.09 5.63 -18.26
C PHE A 31 0.01 4.46 -17.28
N LYS A 32 0.91 4.48 -16.29
CA LYS A 32 0.99 3.45 -15.27
C LYS A 32 0.32 3.89 -13.99
N THR A 33 -0.44 2.98 -13.38
CA THR A 33 -0.97 3.13 -12.02
C THR A 33 -0.46 1.99 -11.16
N VAL A 34 -0.53 2.19 -9.84
CA VAL A 34 -0.16 1.17 -8.86
C VAL A 34 -1.32 0.98 -7.91
N SER A 35 -1.68 -0.26 -7.61
CA SER A 35 -2.60 -0.57 -6.52
C SER A 35 -1.82 -1.15 -5.35
N LEU A 36 -2.06 -0.65 -4.14
CA LEU A 36 -1.58 -1.26 -2.90
C LEU A 36 -2.78 -1.85 -2.15
N ARG A 37 -2.75 -3.16 -1.91
CA ARG A 37 -3.80 -3.95 -1.25
C ARG A 37 -3.28 -4.50 0.07
N LYS A 38 -4.09 -4.44 1.13
CA LYS A 38 -3.94 -5.20 2.37
C LYS A 38 -5.11 -6.18 2.49
N SER A 39 -4.84 -7.45 2.77
CA SER A 39 -5.88 -8.45 3.04
C SER A 39 -5.71 -9.07 4.42
N TRP A 40 -6.80 -9.20 5.18
CA TRP A 40 -6.79 -9.77 6.52
C TRP A 40 -8.06 -10.59 6.77
N HIS A 41 -7.98 -11.54 7.71
CA HIS A 41 -9.12 -12.33 8.14
C HIS A 41 -9.81 -11.63 9.31
N ASP A 42 -11.07 -11.25 9.13
CA ASP A 42 -11.95 -10.76 10.19
C ASP A 42 -12.46 -11.97 10.96
N LYS A 43 -11.88 -12.20 12.15
CA LYS A 43 -12.16 -13.38 12.98
C LYS A 43 -13.59 -13.39 13.53
N GLU A 44 -14.15 -12.23 13.85
CA GLU A 44 -15.49 -12.12 14.43
C GLU A 44 -16.57 -12.51 13.43
N LYS A 45 -16.40 -12.05 12.19
CA LYS A 45 -17.36 -12.29 11.10
C LYS A 45 -17.00 -13.51 10.25
N ASN A 46 -15.85 -14.14 10.53
CA ASN A 46 -15.28 -15.26 9.78
C ASN A 46 -15.24 -15.01 8.26
N ILE A 47 -14.77 -13.81 7.87
CA ILE A 47 -14.68 -13.40 6.47
C ILE A 47 -13.32 -12.78 6.16
N TRP A 48 -12.85 -12.97 4.93
CA TRP A 48 -11.70 -12.23 4.43
C TRP A 48 -12.11 -10.82 4.04
N ARG A 49 -11.35 -9.84 4.54
CA ARG A 49 -11.44 -8.45 4.17
C ARG A 49 -10.23 -8.07 3.35
N ASP A 50 -10.42 -7.10 2.48
CA ASP A 50 -9.31 -6.39 1.88
C ASP A 50 -9.62 -4.91 1.69
N SER A 51 -8.56 -4.12 1.67
CA SER A 51 -8.59 -2.71 1.37
C SER A 51 -7.54 -2.43 0.32
N THR A 52 -7.90 -1.65 -0.69
CA THR A 52 -7.03 -1.32 -1.82
C THR A 52 -7.04 0.19 -2.04
N ILE A 53 -5.85 0.77 -2.16
CA ILE A 53 -5.68 2.16 -2.59
C ILE A 53 -5.03 2.19 -3.98
N GLN A 54 -5.42 3.17 -4.79
CA GLN A 54 -4.86 3.41 -6.11
C GLN A 54 -3.91 4.61 -6.03
N LEU A 55 -2.71 4.41 -6.55
CA LEU A 55 -1.61 5.36 -6.53
C LEU A 55 -1.14 5.67 -7.95
N ARG A 56 -0.75 6.92 -8.19
CA ARG A 56 0.02 7.32 -9.36
C ARG A 56 1.50 7.07 -9.10
N ARG A 57 2.31 7.05 -10.16
CA ARG A 57 3.77 6.94 -10.06
C ARG A 57 4.37 7.95 -9.07
N ASN A 58 3.88 9.19 -9.08
CA ASN A 58 4.40 10.26 -8.22
C ASN A 58 4.05 10.06 -6.74
N ASP A 59 2.95 9.37 -6.44
CA ASP A 59 2.53 9.12 -5.06
C ASP A 59 3.45 8.11 -4.38
N ILE A 60 4.09 7.21 -5.14
CA ILE A 60 4.97 6.16 -4.60
C ILE A 60 6.10 6.78 -3.77
N GLN A 61 6.78 7.80 -4.29
CA GLN A 61 7.89 8.45 -3.58
C GLN A 61 7.40 9.14 -2.30
N ARG A 62 6.22 9.76 -2.35
CA ARG A 62 5.62 10.42 -1.19
C ARG A 62 5.22 9.41 -0.11
N VAL A 63 4.63 8.28 -0.51
CA VAL A 63 4.27 7.19 0.39
C VAL A 63 5.50 6.59 1.05
N LEU A 64 6.60 6.38 0.29
CA LEU A 64 7.85 5.87 0.86
C LEU A 64 8.40 6.79 1.97
N VAL A 65 8.42 8.10 1.73
CA VAL A 65 8.89 9.08 2.72
C VAL A 65 8.02 9.05 3.98
N VAL A 66 6.69 9.06 3.83
CA VAL A 66 5.77 9.03 4.98
C VAL A 66 5.89 7.72 5.75
N LEU A 67 5.97 6.58 5.07
CA LEU A 67 6.11 5.27 5.72
C LEU A 67 7.44 5.13 6.45
N GLN A 68 8.54 5.70 5.94
CA GLN A 68 9.82 5.73 6.64
C GLN A 68 9.72 6.53 7.94
N LYS A 69 9.08 7.70 7.94
CA LYS A 69 8.87 8.49 9.16
C LYS A 69 7.98 7.78 10.17
N VAL A 70 6.88 7.17 9.72
CA VAL A 70 6.05 6.34 10.60
C VAL A 70 6.85 5.17 11.19
N GLN A 71 7.71 4.53 10.40
CA GLN A 71 8.57 3.45 10.90
C GLN A 71 9.57 3.95 11.94
N GLU A 72 10.24 5.09 11.69
CA GLU A 72 11.16 5.71 12.64
C GLU A 72 10.45 5.95 13.99
N ASP A 73 9.28 6.58 13.97
CA ASP A 73 8.51 6.89 15.20
C ASP A 73 8.11 5.62 15.96
N LEU A 74 7.60 4.59 15.27
CA LEU A 74 7.19 3.33 15.90
C LEU A 74 8.38 2.56 16.50
N LEU A 75 9.54 2.60 15.85
CA LEU A 75 10.74 1.94 16.33
C LEU A 75 11.29 2.62 17.58
N LEU A 76 11.31 3.96 17.59
CA LEU A 76 11.80 4.74 18.73
C LEU A 76 10.81 4.73 19.91
N ALA A 77 9.49 4.71 19.65
CA ALA A 77 8.47 4.62 20.69
C ALA A 77 8.59 3.32 21.51
N GLN A 78 8.97 2.21 20.86
CA GLN A 78 9.19 0.92 21.52
C GLN A 78 10.34 0.96 22.56
N GLU A 79 11.28 1.90 22.44
CA GLU A 79 12.36 2.09 23.42
C GLU A 79 11.92 2.88 24.67
N GLY A 80 10.70 3.47 24.68
CA GLY A 80 10.18 4.28 25.78
C GLY A 80 9.03 3.65 26.60
N GLU A 81 8.35 2.62 26.09
CA GLU A 81 7.21 1.95 26.77
C GLU A 81 7.63 0.71 27.57
N GLY A 82 8.81 0.75 28.21
CA GLY A 82 9.48 -0.43 28.75
C GLY A 82 9.85 -0.41 30.23
N ASP A 83 9.26 0.43 31.10
CA ASP A 83 9.64 0.44 32.54
C ASP A 83 8.56 0.94 33.55
N ASP A 84 7.27 1.11 33.19
CA ASP A 84 6.24 1.61 34.12
C ASP A 84 5.02 0.66 34.30
N GLU A 85 5.24 -0.66 34.35
CA GLU A 85 4.23 -1.62 34.83
C GLU A 85 4.84 -2.60 35.85
N ASP A 86 5.36 -2.08 36.97
CA ASP A 86 5.59 -2.82 38.21
C ASP A 86 5.55 -1.86 39.42
N GLU A 87 4.35 -1.43 39.83
CA GLU A 87 4.07 -0.94 41.21
C GLU A 87 2.68 -1.37 41.71
#